data_AF-A0A8J2XCB9-F1
#
_entry.id   AF-A0A8J2XCB9-F1
#
_cell.length_a   1.000
_cell.length_b   1.000
_cell.length_c   1.000
_cell.angle_alpha   90.00
_cell.angle_beta   90.00
_cell.angle_gamma   90.00
#
_symmetry.space_group_name_H-M   'P 1'
#
loop_
_entity.id
_entity.type
_entity.pdbx_description
1 polymer ?
#
loop_
_entity_poly.entity_id
_entity_poly.type
_entity_poly.pdbx_seq_one_letter_code
_entity_poly.pdbx_strand_id
1 'polypeptide(L)'
;MAKKVSRNSRAARQAAAFEPEAKSLANLPRNTKTDLSNVITRTAAKNEALLEAKIHKKGKKKVDKKKFKEHALDKLGNLDRNRVEKALNFSSRLDGKIAKSTSRAKYIQSIRKAGWDTTNELIKKEQALLQSESYPKKREENQDGIEGSGDEMETETPEDELVDPKPEQEKRINIFDMLPNDDEN
;
A
#
# COMPACT_ATOMS: atom_id res chain seq x y z
N MET A 1 -31.96 24.68 60.19
CA MET A 1 -33.08 23.79 59.78
C MET A 1 -33.95 24.53 58.77
N ALA A 2 -34.09 24.02 57.55
CA ALA A 2 -34.89 24.68 56.51
C ALA A 2 -36.38 24.55 56.81
N LYS A 3 -37.12 25.66 56.77
CA LYS A 3 -38.58 25.68 57.02
C LYS A 3 -39.27 24.89 55.89
N LYS A 4 -40.18 23.97 56.24
CA LYS A 4 -40.96 23.22 55.26
C LYS A 4 -41.83 24.20 54.46
N VAL A 5 -41.47 24.38 53.20
CA VAL A 5 -42.16 25.28 52.28
C VAL A 5 -43.46 24.60 51.83
N SER A 6 -44.61 25.19 52.12
CA SER A 6 -45.90 24.59 51.74
C SER A 6 -46.08 24.60 50.22
N ARG A 7 -46.84 23.62 49.72
CA ARG A 7 -47.06 23.36 48.29
C ARG A 7 -47.65 24.56 47.53
N ASN A 8 -48.34 25.47 48.23
CA ASN A 8 -48.95 26.65 47.63
C ASN A 8 -48.12 27.94 47.73
N SER A 9 -46.97 27.90 48.40
CA SER A 9 -46.12 29.08 48.59
C SER A 9 -45.45 29.57 47.29
N ARG A 10 -45.09 30.85 47.27
CA ARG A 10 -44.46 31.51 46.11
C ARG A 10 -43.13 30.87 45.71
N ALA A 11 -42.32 30.44 46.68
CA ALA A 11 -41.04 29.77 46.42
C ALA A 11 -41.24 28.38 45.77
N ALA A 12 -42.26 27.61 46.19
CA ALA A 12 -42.58 26.33 45.56
C ALA A 12 -43.06 26.50 44.11
N ARG A 13 -43.83 27.56 43.84
CA ARG A 13 -44.30 27.88 42.48
C ARG A 13 -43.16 28.34 41.56
N GLN A 14 -42.20 29.11 42.07
CA GLN A 14 -41.01 29.49 41.30
C GLN A 14 -40.08 28.30 41.02
N ALA A 15 -39.87 27.40 42.00
CA ALA A 15 -39.08 26.19 41.80
C ALA A 15 -39.74 25.18 40.85
N ALA A 16 -41.07 25.08 40.84
CA ALA A 16 -41.81 24.22 39.91
C ALA A 16 -41.80 24.74 38.47
N ALA A 17 -41.68 26.06 38.26
CA ALA A 17 -41.64 26.67 36.94
C ALA A 17 -40.29 26.49 36.22
N PHE A 18 -39.19 26.28 36.95
CA PHE A 18 -37.83 26.24 36.37
C PHE A 18 -37.39 24.84 35.93
N GLU A 19 -38.08 23.77 36.35
CA GLU A 19 -37.61 22.38 36.22
C GLU A 19 -38.63 21.36 35.62
N PRO A 20 -39.68 21.72 34.87
CA PRO A 20 -40.54 20.70 34.24
C PRO A 20 -39.85 20.06 33.02
N GLU A 21 -39.11 20.84 32.24
CA GLU A 21 -38.48 20.40 30.99
C GLU A 21 -37.27 19.49 31.25
N ALA A 22 -36.43 19.80 32.24
CA ALA A 22 -35.29 18.97 32.61
C ALA A 22 -35.70 17.56 33.10
N LYS A 23 -36.81 17.48 33.86
CA LYS A 23 -37.39 16.19 34.29
C LYS A 23 -38.02 15.42 33.13
N SER A 24 -38.63 16.12 32.18
CA SER A 24 -39.12 15.52 30.94
C SER A 24 -37.96 14.91 30.14
N LEU A 25 -36.82 15.62 30.02
CA LEU A 25 -35.62 15.16 29.31
C LEU A 25 -34.87 14.01 30.00
N ALA A 26 -35.07 13.81 31.31
CA ALA A 26 -34.52 12.68 32.05
C ALA A 26 -35.32 11.38 31.85
N ASN A 27 -36.61 11.49 31.54
CA ASN A 27 -37.50 10.34 31.27
C ASN A 27 -37.40 9.82 29.83
N LEU A 28 -36.72 10.53 28.93
CA LEU A 28 -36.46 10.02 27.59
C LEU A 28 -35.44 8.88 27.65
N PRO A 29 -35.71 7.72 27.02
CA PRO A 29 -34.77 6.62 26.98
C PRO A 29 -33.51 7.06 26.23
N ARG A 30 -32.41 7.27 26.96
CA ARG A 30 -31.07 7.49 26.37
C ARG A 30 -30.46 6.14 26.03
N ASN A 31 -29.81 6.04 24.87
CA ASN A 31 -29.00 4.86 24.55
C ASN A 31 -27.81 4.80 25.52
N THR A 32 -27.88 3.94 26.53
CA THR A 32 -26.86 3.79 27.57
C THR A 32 -25.59 3.06 27.11
N LYS A 33 -25.59 2.52 25.88
CA LYS A 33 -24.50 1.75 25.28
C LYS A 33 -24.07 2.33 23.94
N THR A 34 -23.78 3.63 23.91
CA THR A 34 -23.19 4.29 22.73
C THR A 34 -21.68 4.09 22.63
N ASP A 35 -21.03 3.67 23.72
CA ASP A 35 -19.61 3.35 23.71
C ASP A 35 -19.37 1.95 23.12
N LEU A 36 -19.37 1.91 21.78
CA LEU A 36 -19.09 0.71 21.01
C LEU A 36 -17.59 0.39 20.91
N SER A 37 -16.71 1.23 21.48
CA SER A 37 -15.26 1.06 21.41
C SER A 37 -14.83 -0.33 21.86
N ASN A 38 -15.34 -0.80 23.00
CA ASN A 38 -15.07 -2.12 23.56
C ASN A 38 -15.60 -3.29 22.73
N VAL A 39 -16.65 -3.06 21.92
CA VAL A 39 -17.18 -4.08 21.01
C VAL A 39 -16.31 -4.12 19.75
N ILE A 40 -15.98 -2.94 19.21
CA ILE A 40 -15.12 -2.79 18.03
C ILE A 40 -13.74 -3.40 18.30
N THR A 41 -13.08 -3.06 19.42
CA THR A 41 -11.76 -3.61 19.80
C THR A 41 -11.78 -5.13 19.93
N ARG A 42 -12.80 -5.71 20.59
CA ARG A 42 -12.94 -7.16 20.71
C ARG A 42 -13.18 -7.84 19.36
N THR A 43 -13.98 -7.24 18.49
CA THR A 43 -14.22 -7.79 17.15
C THR A 43 -12.99 -7.69 16.25
N ALA A 44 -12.24 -6.59 16.34
CA ALA A 44 -10.99 -6.39 15.60
C ALA A 44 -9.94 -7.43 16.02
N ALA A 45 -9.70 -7.59 17.34
CA ALA A 45 -8.75 -8.58 17.86
C ALA A 45 -9.12 -10.02 17.47
N LYS A 46 -10.41 -10.37 17.49
CA LYS A 46 -10.86 -11.70 17.02
C LYS A 46 -10.63 -11.89 15.52
N ASN A 47 -10.89 -10.86 14.71
CA ASN A 47 -10.68 -10.92 13.27
C ASN A 47 -9.20 -11.03 12.92
N GLU A 48 -8.35 -10.29 13.63
CA GLU A 48 -6.89 -10.36 13.53
C GLU A 48 -6.38 -11.76 13.86
N ALA A 49 -6.76 -12.33 15.01
CA ALA A 49 -6.39 -13.69 15.39
C ALA A 49 -6.86 -14.76 14.37
N LEU A 50 -8.05 -14.58 13.78
CA LEU A 50 -8.54 -15.47 12.72
C LEU A 50 -7.75 -15.31 11.41
N LEU A 51 -7.34 -14.09 11.08
CA LEU A 51 -6.48 -13.80 9.94
C LEU A 51 -5.10 -14.41 10.12
N GLU A 52 -4.46 -14.23 11.27
CA GLU A 52 -3.19 -14.86 11.64
C GLU A 52 -3.30 -16.38 11.56
N ALA A 53 -4.34 -16.97 12.16
CA ALA A 53 -4.59 -18.41 12.07
C ALA A 53 -4.78 -18.89 10.62
N LYS A 54 -5.43 -18.09 9.76
CA LYS A 54 -5.61 -18.40 8.33
C LYS A 54 -4.29 -18.27 7.56
N ILE A 55 -3.48 -17.27 7.85
CA ILE A 55 -2.15 -17.06 7.27
C ILE A 55 -1.23 -18.20 7.69
N HIS A 56 -1.19 -18.57 8.98
CA HIS A 56 -0.42 -19.70 9.48
C HIS A 56 -0.90 -21.04 8.90
N LYS A 57 -2.21 -21.26 8.75
CA LYS A 57 -2.75 -22.47 8.08
C LYS A 57 -2.39 -22.52 6.59
N LYS A 58 -2.37 -21.37 5.90
CA LYS A 58 -1.94 -21.29 4.50
C LYS A 58 -0.42 -21.47 4.35
N GLY A 59 0.37 -20.86 5.24
CA GLY A 59 1.84 -20.94 5.24
C GLY A 59 2.39 -22.32 5.62
N LYS A 60 1.72 -23.03 6.55
CA LYS A 60 2.08 -24.41 6.92
C LYS A 60 1.63 -25.45 5.89
N LYS A 61 0.68 -25.11 5.01
CA LYS A 61 0.35 -25.92 3.82
C LYS A 61 1.28 -25.58 2.66
N LYS A 62 2.60 -25.62 2.88
CA LYS A 62 3.49 -26.07 1.81
C LYS A 62 3.16 -27.55 1.62
N VAL A 63 2.11 -27.83 0.86
CA VAL A 63 1.90 -29.17 0.32
C VAL A 63 3.16 -29.44 -0.46
N ASP A 64 4.06 -30.23 0.12
CA ASP A 64 5.24 -30.73 -0.57
C ASP A 64 4.69 -31.42 -1.82
N LYS A 65 4.75 -30.72 -2.96
CA LYS A 65 4.18 -31.22 -4.22
C LYS A 65 4.75 -32.60 -4.54
N LYS A 66 5.95 -32.91 -4.02
CA LYS A 66 6.59 -34.23 -4.05
C LYS A 66 5.78 -35.30 -3.32
N LYS A 67 5.40 -35.08 -2.05
CA LYS A 67 4.63 -36.05 -1.25
C LYS A 67 3.22 -36.26 -1.76
N PHE A 68 2.57 -35.21 -2.28
CA PHE A 68 1.26 -35.35 -2.91
C PHE A 68 1.33 -36.13 -4.23
N LYS A 69 2.37 -35.89 -5.05
CA LYS A 69 2.60 -36.64 -6.28
C LYS A 69 2.85 -38.12 -5.97
N GLU A 70 3.67 -38.42 -4.97
CA GLU A 70 3.98 -39.79 -4.55
C GLU A 70 2.72 -40.54 -4.10
N HIS A 71 1.93 -39.97 -3.20
CA HIS A 71 0.66 -40.57 -2.76
C HIS A 71 -0.40 -40.69 -3.84
N ALA A 72 -0.41 -39.80 -4.84
CA ALA A 72 -1.31 -39.90 -5.99
C ALA A 72 -0.87 -41.01 -6.96
N LEU A 73 0.44 -41.17 -7.17
CA LEU A 73 1.04 -42.16 -8.05
C LEU A 73 1.05 -43.57 -7.44
N ASP A 74 1.08 -43.69 -6.11
CA ASP A 74 1.03 -44.98 -5.39
C ASP A 74 -0.35 -45.64 -5.44
N LYS A 75 -1.41 -44.87 -5.70
CA LYS A 75 -2.79 -45.37 -5.85
C LYS A 75 -3.14 -45.81 -7.28
N LEU A 76 -2.23 -45.61 -8.23
CA LEU A 76 -2.41 -45.93 -9.65
C LEU A 76 -1.65 -47.21 -10.01
N GLY A 77 -2.22 -48.05 -10.86
CA GLY A 77 -1.52 -49.21 -11.41
C GLY A 77 -0.29 -48.82 -12.24
N ASN A 78 0.66 -49.74 -12.42
CA ASN A 78 1.96 -49.48 -13.05
C ASN A 78 1.89 -48.84 -14.46
N LEU A 79 0.85 -49.16 -15.25
CA LEU A 79 0.67 -48.58 -16.59
C LEU A 79 0.21 -47.13 -16.54
N ASP A 80 -0.76 -46.82 -15.67
CA ASP A 80 -1.31 -45.47 -15.51
C ASP A 80 -0.32 -44.55 -14.82
N ARG A 81 0.49 -45.09 -13.89
CA ARG A 81 1.57 -44.35 -13.24
C ARG A 81 2.55 -43.77 -14.26
N ASN A 82 3.05 -44.58 -15.20
CA ASN A 82 3.98 -44.14 -16.24
C ASN A 82 3.37 -43.09 -17.19
N ARG A 83 2.07 -43.23 -17.52
CA ARG A 83 1.37 -42.27 -18.37
C ARG A 83 1.21 -40.92 -17.67
N VAL A 84 0.83 -40.94 -16.38
CA VAL A 84 0.67 -39.75 -15.55
C VAL A 84 2.02 -39.08 -15.29
N GLU A 85 3.07 -39.84 -14.97
CA GLU A 85 4.42 -39.29 -14.79
C GLU A 85 4.95 -38.60 -16.05
N LYS A 86 4.77 -39.20 -17.23
CA LYS A 86 5.11 -38.56 -18.51
C LYS A 86 4.30 -37.28 -18.71
N ALA A 87 2.98 -37.32 -18.56
CA ALA A 87 2.12 -36.15 -18.73
C ALA A 87 2.50 -35.01 -17.78
N LEU A 88 2.79 -35.33 -16.52
CA LEU A 88 3.18 -34.38 -15.49
C LEU A 88 4.59 -33.79 -15.74
N ASN A 89 5.52 -34.59 -16.24
CA ASN A 89 6.84 -34.12 -16.66
C ASN A 89 6.73 -33.18 -17.87
N PHE A 90 5.88 -33.50 -18.86
CA PHE A 90 5.60 -32.62 -19.99
C PHE A 90 4.94 -31.30 -19.54
N SER A 91 3.92 -31.36 -18.68
CA SER A 91 3.29 -30.17 -18.09
C SER A 91 4.32 -29.31 -17.36
N SER A 92 5.17 -29.90 -16.51
CA SER A 92 6.15 -29.11 -15.73
C SER A 92 7.18 -28.38 -16.61
N ARG A 93 7.58 -28.98 -17.74
CA ARG A 93 8.48 -28.34 -18.72
C ARG A 93 7.76 -27.23 -19.49
N LEU A 94 6.51 -27.44 -19.88
CA LEU A 94 5.71 -26.44 -20.57
C LEU A 94 5.37 -25.27 -19.66
N ASP A 95 4.97 -25.52 -18.43
CA ASP A 95 4.69 -24.50 -17.42
C ASP A 95 5.93 -23.63 -17.15
N GLY A 96 7.12 -24.24 -17.10
CA GLY A 96 8.38 -23.49 -17.00
C GLY A 96 8.65 -22.60 -18.21
N LYS A 97 8.34 -23.06 -19.43
CA LYS A 97 8.46 -22.24 -20.66
C LYS A 97 7.43 -21.11 -20.70
N ILE A 98 6.19 -21.38 -20.28
CA ILE A 98 5.12 -20.39 -20.19
C ILE A 98 5.47 -19.33 -19.14
N ALA A 99 5.97 -19.72 -17.97
CA ALA A 99 6.42 -18.79 -16.93
C ALA A 99 7.56 -17.89 -17.42
N LYS A 100 8.56 -18.44 -18.12
CA LYS A 100 9.65 -17.64 -18.71
C LYS A 100 9.18 -16.72 -19.83
N SER A 101 8.25 -17.18 -20.67
CA SER A 101 7.67 -16.37 -21.76
C SER A 101 6.86 -15.20 -21.20
N THR A 102 6.00 -15.46 -20.22
CA THR A 102 5.18 -14.43 -19.58
C THR A 102 6.02 -13.44 -18.78
N SER A 103 7.06 -13.89 -18.07
CA SER A 103 7.97 -12.98 -17.36
C SER A 103 8.75 -12.09 -18.33
N ARG A 104 9.25 -12.64 -19.45
CA ARG A 104 9.94 -11.88 -20.49
C ARG A 104 9.01 -10.86 -21.15
N ALA A 105 7.77 -11.24 -21.45
CA ALA A 105 6.78 -10.33 -22.03
C ALA A 105 6.49 -9.16 -21.08
N LYS A 106 6.24 -9.44 -19.80
CA LYS A 106 6.04 -8.42 -18.77
C LYS A 106 7.25 -7.50 -18.60
N TYR A 107 8.45 -8.07 -18.62
CA TYR A 107 9.70 -7.29 -18.54
C TYR A 107 9.84 -6.33 -19.73
N ILE A 108 9.65 -6.81 -20.96
CA ILE A 108 9.70 -5.97 -22.17
C ILE A 108 8.63 -4.88 -22.13
N GLN A 109 7.41 -5.22 -21.71
CA GLN A 109 6.33 -4.24 -21.54
C GLN A 109 6.68 -3.16 -20.52
N SER A 110 7.27 -3.55 -19.37
CA SER A 110 7.69 -2.61 -18.33
C SER A 110 8.79 -1.67 -18.82
N ILE A 111 9.80 -2.17 -19.55
CA ILE A 111 10.86 -1.35 -20.12
C ILE A 111 10.30 -0.40 -21.17
N ARG A 112 9.43 -0.90 -22.06
CA ARG A 112 8.81 -0.05 -23.08
C ARG A 112 8.00 1.06 -22.43
N LYS A 113 7.18 0.74 -21.44
CA LYS A 113 6.38 1.73 -20.71
C LYS A 113 7.29 2.74 -20.01
N ALA A 114 8.32 2.30 -19.29
CA ALA A 114 9.28 3.20 -18.64
C ALA A 114 9.96 4.13 -19.65
N GLY A 115 10.38 3.62 -20.81
CA GLY A 115 10.92 4.46 -21.88
C GLY A 115 9.93 5.53 -22.35
N TRP A 116 8.68 5.15 -22.57
CA TRP A 116 7.61 6.09 -22.95
C TRP A 116 7.31 7.11 -21.85
N ASP A 117 7.31 6.69 -20.59
CA ASP A 117 7.09 7.58 -19.45
C ASP A 117 8.23 8.60 -19.34
N THR A 118 9.50 8.18 -19.50
CA THR A 118 10.64 9.12 -19.51
C THR A 118 10.57 10.12 -20.67
N THR A 119 10.20 9.69 -21.87
CA THR A 119 10.04 10.61 -23.01
C THR A 119 8.90 11.59 -22.77
N ASN A 120 7.78 11.13 -22.21
CA ASN A 120 6.65 11.99 -21.87
C ASN A 120 7.00 13.01 -20.79
N GLU A 121 7.79 12.61 -19.79
CA GLU A 121 8.30 13.52 -18.77
C GLU A 121 9.25 14.57 -19.36
N LEU A 122 10.15 14.18 -20.27
CA LEU A 122 11.04 15.12 -20.95
C LEU A 122 10.26 16.12 -21.80
N ILE A 123 9.29 15.65 -22.59
CA ILE A 123 8.42 16.52 -23.39
C ILE A 123 7.64 17.49 -22.50
N LYS A 124 7.09 17.02 -21.38
CA LYS A 124 6.38 17.89 -20.42
C LYS A 124 7.30 18.95 -19.83
N LYS A 125 8.55 18.61 -19.51
CA LYS A 125 9.56 19.56 -19.01
C LYS A 125 9.93 20.60 -20.06
N GLU A 126 10.15 20.17 -21.30
CA GLU A 126 10.44 21.06 -22.44
C GLU A 126 9.27 22.00 -22.74
N GLN A 127 8.04 21.48 -22.76
CA GLN A 127 6.83 22.29 -22.93
C GLN A 127 6.67 23.30 -21.80
N ALA A 128 6.94 22.92 -20.54
CA ALA A 128 6.89 23.84 -19.41
C ALA A 128 7.94 24.95 -19.52
N LEU A 129 9.15 24.63 -20.00
CA LEU A 129 10.22 25.61 -20.24
C LEU A 129 9.80 26.60 -21.34
N LEU A 130 9.34 26.11 -22.49
CA LEU A 130 8.86 26.95 -23.60
C LEU A 130 7.66 27.83 -23.20
N GLN A 131 6.74 27.31 -22.40
CA GLN A 131 5.63 28.09 -21.85
C GLN A 131 6.11 29.18 -20.88
N SER A 132 7.17 28.91 -20.11
CA SER A 132 7.76 29.90 -19.20
C SER A 132 8.54 31.00 -19.94
N GLU A 133 9.07 30.72 -21.13
CA GLU A 133 9.76 31.69 -21.99
C GLU A 133 8.80 32.51 -22.87
N SER A 134 7.62 31.96 -23.20
CA SER A 134 6.62 32.63 -24.04
C SER A 134 5.72 33.63 -23.29
N TYR A 135 5.79 33.72 -21.96
CA TYR A 135 5.08 34.73 -21.18
C TYR A 135 6.07 35.59 -20.39
N PRO A 136 6.21 36.91 -20.68
CA PRO A 136 6.90 37.78 -19.76
C PRO A 136 6.07 37.83 -18.47
N LYS A 137 6.58 37.20 -17.41
CA LYS A 137 6.14 37.48 -16.04
C LYS A 137 6.28 38.98 -15.83
N LYS A 138 5.16 39.71 -15.81
CA LYS A 138 5.12 41.01 -15.15
C LYS A 138 5.61 40.79 -13.72
N ARG A 139 6.80 41.31 -13.43
CA ARG A 139 7.22 41.58 -12.05
C ARG A 139 6.25 42.63 -11.52
N GLU A 140 5.39 42.23 -10.60
CA GLU A 140 4.83 43.15 -9.62
C GLU A 140 5.56 42.87 -8.31
N GLU A 141 6.53 43.74 -8.01
CA GLU A 141 6.99 43.95 -6.64
C GLU A 141 5.86 44.64 -5.89
N ASN A 142 5.41 44.05 -4.79
CA ASN A 142 5.09 44.78 -3.57
C ASN A 142 5.44 43.88 -2.38
N GLN A 143 6.35 44.40 -1.56
CA GLN A 143 6.74 43.87 -0.26
C GLN A 143 5.55 43.94 0.71
N ASP A 144 5.45 42.96 1.62
CA ASP A 144 5.32 43.19 3.07
C ASP A 144 5.12 41.87 3.82
N GLY A 145 5.93 41.64 4.87
CA GLY A 145 5.65 40.63 5.91
C GLY A 145 6.75 39.60 6.19
N ILE A 146 7.89 40.04 6.73
CA ILE A 146 8.77 39.19 7.56
C ILE A 146 8.29 39.29 9.01
N GLU A 147 7.86 38.19 9.60
CA GLU A 147 7.82 38.02 11.06
C GLU A 147 7.89 36.52 11.42
N GLY A 148 8.84 36.15 12.30
CA GLY A 148 8.74 34.94 13.13
C GLY A 148 9.69 33.78 12.80
N SER A 149 10.93 33.87 13.25
CA SER A 149 11.94 32.81 13.32
C SER A 149 11.67 31.74 14.40
N GLY A 150 12.05 30.48 14.11
CA GLY A 150 12.64 29.58 15.11
C GLY A 150 11.83 28.33 15.46
N ASP A 151 12.14 27.19 14.82
CA ASP A 151 12.60 26.01 15.57
C ASP A 151 13.35 25.04 14.63
N GLU A 152 14.67 24.97 14.83
CA GLU A 152 15.56 23.94 14.30
C GLU A 152 15.54 22.78 15.30
N MET A 153 15.28 21.53 14.87
CA MET A 153 16.13 20.36 15.16
C MET A 153 15.49 19.02 14.79
N GLU A 154 16.38 18.07 14.50
CA GLU A 154 16.21 16.61 14.47
C GLU A 154 15.70 15.97 13.16
N THR A 155 16.57 16.04 12.15
CA THR A 155 16.78 14.90 11.25
C THR A 155 17.54 13.80 12.00
N GLU A 156 16.83 12.79 12.50
CA GLU A 156 17.45 11.54 12.96
C GLU A 156 17.80 10.65 11.75
N THR A 157 19.09 10.37 11.66
CA THR A 157 19.73 9.33 10.86
C THR A 157 19.24 7.94 11.25
N PRO A 158 19.13 7.02 10.28
CA PRO A 158 19.57 5.65 10.52
C PRO A 158 20.85 5.42 9.71
N GLU A 159 21.96 5.45 10.43
CA GLU A 159 23.17 4.73 10.04
C GLU A 159 22.83 3.24 10.01
N ASP A 160 22.92 2.63 8.83
CA ASP A 160 23.38 1.25 8.72
C ASP A 160 24.15 1.12 7.40
N GLU A 161 25.47 1.12 7.57
CA GLU A 161 26.48 0.79 6.58
C GLU A 161 26.23 -0.58 5.94
N LEU A 162 25.99 -0.59 4.63
CA LEU A 162 26.51 -1.62 3.74
C LEU A 162 26.95 -0.94 2.43
N VAL A 163 28.20 -0.48 2.44
CA VAL A 163 28.91 -0.02 1.24
C VAL A 163 29.28 -1.24 0.41
N ASP A 164 28.43 -1.59 -0.57
CA ASP A 164 28.83 -2.45 -1.67
C ASP A 164 29.53 -1.62 -2.75
N PRO A 165 30.71 -2.06 -3.26
CA PRO A 165 31.53 -1.27 -4.17
C PRO A 165 30.84 -1.10 -5.54
N LYS A 166 30.81 0.15 -6.02
CA LYS A 166 30.45 0.51 -7.40
C LYS A 166 31.18 -0.42 -8.39
N PRO A 167 30.49 -1.12 -9.31
CA PRO A 167 31.18 -1.66 -10.47
C PRO A 167 31.62 -0.48 -11.33
N GLU A 168 32.93 -0.42 -11.57
CA GLU A 168 33.57 0.51 -12.50
C GLU A 168 32.82 0.49 -13.83
N GLN A 169 32.50 1.67 -14.35
CA GLN A 169 31.89 1.82 -15.67
C GLN A 169 32.94 1.43 -16.71
N GLU A 170 33.03 0.15 -17.04
CA GLU A 170 33.70 -0.31 -18.23
C GLU A 170 33.06 0.43 -19.41
N LYS A 171 33.88 1.25 -20.08
CA LYS A 171 33.50 1.95 -21.31
C LYS A 171 32.94 0.90 -22.27
N ARG A 172 31.63 0.93 -22.51
CA ARG A 172 31.00 0.07 -23.52
C ARG A 172 31.55 0.47 -24.87
N ILE A 173 32.56 -0.26 -25.34
CA ILE A 173 33.09 -0.08 -26.69
C ILE A 173 32.00 -0.56 -27.65
N ASN A 174 31.61 0.28 -28.60
CA ASN A 174 30.67 -0.10 -29.64
C ASN A 174 31.28 -1.22 -30.49
N ILE A 175 30.63 -2.37 -30.52
CA ILE A 175 31.07 -3.57 -31.26
C ILE A 175 31.18 -3.33 -32.78
N PHE A 176 30.47 -2.31 -33.29
CA PHE A 176 30.49 -1.92 -34.68
C PHE A 176 31.71 -1.07 -35.07
N ASP A 177 32.41 -0.49 -34.10
CA ASP A 177 33.69 0.24 -34.33
C ASP A 177 34.86 -0.72 -34.62
N MET A 178 34.67 -2.02 -34.38
CA MET A 178 35.67 -3.07 -34.65
C MET A 178 35.50 -3.72 -36.03
N LEU A 179 34.49 -3.34 -36.81
CA LEU A 179 34.37 -3.82 -38.18
C LEU A 179 35.33 -3.02 -39.08
N PRO A 180 36.05 -3.68 -40.00
CA PRO A 180 36.71 -2.97 -41.09
C PRO A 180 35.65 -2.17 -41.86
N ASN A 181 35.92 -0.89 -42.09
CA ASN A 181 35.14 -0.14 -43.06
C ASN A 181 35.47 -0.73 -44.43
N ASP A 182 34.53 -1.48 -45.02
CA ASP A 182 34.55 -1.87 -46.43
C ASP A 182 34.23 -0.64 -47.30
N ASP A 183 35.03 0.40 -47.16
CA ASP A 183 35.11 1.50 -48.11
C ASP A 183 36.26 1.19 -49.09
N GLU A 184 36.07 0.16 -49.91
CA GLU A 184 36.83 -0.02 -51.15
C GLU A 184 35.94 0.35 -52.35
N ASN A 185 36.55 1.12 -53.26
CA ASN A 185 36.00 1.71 -54.48
C ASN A 185 35.19 0.78 -55.39
#